data_AF-A0A965E4Y9-F1
#
_entry.id   AF-A0A965E4Y9-F1
#
_cell.length_a   1.000
_cell.length_b   1.000
_cell.length_c   1.000
_cell.angle_alpha   90.00
_cell.angle_beta   90.00
_cell.angle_gamma   90.00
#
_symmetry.space_group_name_H-M   'P 1'
#
loop_
_entity.id
_entity.type
_entity.pdbx_description
1 polymer ?
#
loop_
_entity_poly.entity_id
_entity_poly.type
_entity_poly.pdbx_seq_one_letter_code
_entity_poly.pdbx_strand_id
1 'polypeptide(L)'
;YSLCRGFPAEVKKVMIDAVRAELGPDYDVEKHFTPVYNPWDQRICLVPDSDLFVAIKSGKAEVVTDKIKTFSSTGIELVSGEHLDADIIVTATGIELVTLGEMDFVIDSQPVDFAKTWTYKGCAYSGVPNLVSSFGYINASWTLRADLTCEYVCRLLNHMRKTKTSVCTPTLRQEDKNMQPRNWLEDFSSGYMKRTMHKMPKQGSVEPWLNPQNYEADKKMFRKSPVDDGVMRFTK
;
A
#
# COMPACT_ATOMS: atom_id res chain seq x y z
N TYR A 1 -3.54 4.18 -13.92
CA TYR A 1 -3.14 2.82 -13.49
C TYR A 1 -3.18 1.82 -14.65
N SER A 2 -4.34 1.48 -15.24
CA SER A 2 -4.42 0.46 -16.30
C SER A 2 -3.54 0.76 -17.52
N LEU A 3 -3.46 2.01 -17.96
CA LEU A 3 -2.55 2.43 -19.03
C LEU A 3 -1.07 2.11 -18.70
N CYS A 4 -0.65 2.36 -17.47
CA CYS A 4 0.70 2.09 -16.99
C CYS A 4 1.01 0.59 -16.92
N ARG A 5 0.01 -0.25 -16.69
CA ARG A 5 0.16 -1.71 -16.72
C ARG A 5 0.15 -2.28 -18.14
N GLY A 6 -0.58 -1.66 -19.07
CA GLY A 6 -0.64 -2.09 -20.47
C GLY A 6 0.53 -1.61 -21.33
N PHE A 7 1.01 -0.39 -21.10
CA PHE A 7 2.05 0.28 -21.89
C PHE A 7 3.11 0.92 -20.98
N PRO A 8 3.81 0.13 -20.15
CA PRO A 8 4.69 0.65 -19.11
C PRO A 8 5.86 1.46 -19.67
N ALA A 9 6.47 1.02 -20.77
CA ALA A 9 7.64 1.67 -21.36
C ALA A 9 7.29 3.04 -21.97
N GLU A 10 6.16 3.11 -22.66
CA GLU A 10 5.66 4.32 -23.31
C GLU A 10 5.26 5.36 -22.25
N VAL A 11 4.53 4.95 -21.22
CA VAL A 11 4.17 5.87 -20.13
C VAL A 11 5.41 6.35 -19.39
N LYS A 12 6.37 5.46 -19.12
CA LYS A 12 7.65 5.83 -18.51
C LYS A 12 8.36 6.89 -19.34
N LYS A 13 8.48 6.67 -20.65
CA LYS A 13 9.08 7.63 -21.57
C LYS A 13 8.41 9.00 -21.49
N VAL A 14 7.08 9.05 -21.55
CA VAL A 14 6.32 10.31 -21.45
C VAL A 14 6.61 11.04 -20.13
N MET A 15 6.67 10.31 -19.01
CA MET A 15 6.98 10.90 -17.70
C MET A 15 8.41 11.48 -17.65
N ILE A 16 9.39 10.75 -18.19
CA ILE A 16 10.78 11.23 -18.22
C ILE A 16 10.95 12.41 -19.18
N ASP A 17 10.27 12.39 -20.33
CA ASP A 17 10.28 13.50 -21.29
C ASP A 17 9.64 14.77 -20.69
N ALA A 18 8.62 14.63 -19.83
CA ALA A 18 8.07 15.76 -19.08
C ALA A 18 9.09 16.35 -18.09
N VAL A 19 9.88 15.52 -17.41
CA VAL A 19 10.98 16.02 -16.54
C VAL A 19 12.06 16.72 -17.36
N ARG A 20 12.42 16.19 -18.54
CA ARG A 20 13.36 16.86 -19.48
C ARG A 20 12.84 18.23 -19.91
N ALA A 21 11.54 18.34 -20.20
CA ALA A 21 10.94 19.62 -20.55
C ALA A 21 11.00 20.63 -19.40
N GLU A 22 10.92 20.17 -18.15
CA GLU A 22 11.04 21.02 -16.97
C GLU A 22 12.47 21.49 -16.69
N LEU A 23 13.47 20.61 -16.83
CA LEU A 23 14.85 20.89 -16.42
C LEU A 23 15.76 21.37 -17.56
N GLY A 24 15.36 21.18 -18.81
CA GLY A 24 16.15 21.52 -19.98
C GLY A 24 17.13 20.42 -20.42
N PRO A 25 17.80 20.59 -21.58
CA PRO A 25 18.63 19.56 -22.20
C PRO A 25 19.96 19.30 -21.50
N ASP A 26 20.46 20.26 -20.72
CA ASP A 26 21.78 20.19 -20.08
C ASP A 26 21.76 19.43 -18.74
N TYR A 27 20.57 19.16 -18.18
CA TYR A 27 20.44 18.42 -16.93
C TYR A 27 20.43 16.91 -17.18
N ASP A 28 21.19 16.14 -16.39
CA ASP A 28 21.26 14.68 -16.51
C ASP A 28 20.01 14.00 -15.92
N VAL A 29 18.89 14.13 -16.63
CA VAL A 29 17.60 13.54 -16.25
C VAL A 29 17.67 12.02 -16.23
N GLU A 30 18.49 11.42 -17.11
CA GLU A 30 18.62 9.97 -17.18
C GLU A 30 19.23 9.41 -15.90
N LYS A 31 20.30 10.03 -15.39
CA LYS A 31 20.93 9.63 -14.13
C LYS A 31 20.04 9.90 -12.91
N HIS A 32 19.36 11.04 -12.86
CA HIS A 32 18.73 11.52 -11.63
C HIS A 32 17.24 11.21 -11.49
N PHE A 33 16.52 11.02 -12.60
CA PHE A 33 15.06 10.90 -12.59
C PHE A 33 14.52 9.67 -13.32
N THR A 34 15.35 8.84 -13.95
CA THR A 34 14.91 7.58 -14.57
C THR A 34 14.98 6.41 -13.57
N PRO A 35 13.84 5.94 -13.01
CA PRO A 35 13.86 4.81 -12.09
C PRO A 35 14.13 3.49 -12.82
N VAL A 36 14.62 2.47 -12.11
CA VAL A 36 14.82 1.11 -12.67
C VAL A 36 13.53 0.28 -12.76
N TYR A 37 12.40 0.80 -12.27
CA TYR A 37 11.09 0.15 -12.26
C TYR A 37 10.10 0.86 -13.20
N ASN A 38 8.91 0.26 -13.42
CA ASN A 38 7.87 0.87 -14.25
C ASN A 38 6.92 1.75 -13.42
N PRO A 39 6.24 2.73 -14.04
CA PRO A 39 5.23 3.52 -13.36
C PRO A 39 4.18 2.65 -12.66
N TRP A 40 3.87 2.97 -11.40
CA TRP A 40 2.98 2.22 -10.50
C TRP A 40 3.46 0.85 -10.00
N ASP A 41 4.62 0.34 -10.43
CA ASP A 41 5.29 -0.76 -9.70
C ASP A 41 5.69 -0.28 -8.28
N GLN A 42 5.87 1.02 -8.12
CA GLN A 42 5.93 1.75 -6.86
C GLN A 42 5.03 2.98 -6.93
N ARG A 43 4.67 3.56 -5.78
CA ARG A 43 3.78 4.73 -5.73
C ARG A 43 4.44 5.92 -6.43
N ILE A 44 3.71 6.57 -7.33
CA ILE A 44 4.20 7.73 -8.07
C ILE A 44 4.14 8.96 -7.17
N CYS A 45 5.26 9.67 -7.08
CA CYS A 45 5.33 10.99 -6.46
C CYS A 45 4.97 12.05 -7.50
N LEU A 46 4.29 13.10 -7.05
CA LEU A 46 3.91 14.23 -7.88
C LEU A 46 4.64 15.45 -7.34
N VAL A 47 5.04 16.35 -8.24
CA VAL A 47 5.57 17.68 -7.91
C VAL A 47 4.53 18.69 -8.40
N PRO A 48 3.53 19.03 -7.56
CA PRO A 48 2.62 20.12 -7.89
C PRO A 48 3.42 21.41 -8.10
N ASP A 49 2.96 22.27 -9.01
CA ASP A 49 3.52 23.61 -9.24
C ASP A 49 4.97 23.68 -9.73
N SER A 50 5.58 22.53 -10.06
CA SER A 50 6.96 22.41 -10.56
C SER A 50 8.03 23.04 -9.64
N ASP A 51 7.73 23.21 -8.34
CA ASP A 51 8.56 23.94 -7.38
C ASP A 51 9.97 23.34 -7.20
N LEU A 52 10.07 22.00 -7.16
CA LEU A 52 11.34 21.27 -7.16
C LEU A 52 12.18 21.62 -8.41
N PHE A 53 11.56 21.61 -9.59
CA PHE A 53 12.26 21.90 -10.85
C PHE A 53 12.67 23.37 -10.94
N VAL A 54 11.85 24.30 -10.41
CA VAL A 54 12.21 25.72 -10.29
C VAL A 54 13.42 25.90 -9.36
N ALA A 55 13.45 25.20 -8.22
CA ALA A 55 14.58 25.26 -7.29
C ALA A 55 15.87 24.75 -7.95
N ILE A 56 15.81 23.62 -8.65
CA ILE A 56 16.95 23.05 -9.40
C ILE A 56 17.44 24.02 -10.48
N LYS A 57 16.54 24.54 -11.32
CA LYS A 57 16.89 25.52 -12.38
C LYS A 57 17.53 26.79 -11.83
N SER A 58 17.17 27.21 -10.61
CA SER A 58 17.75 28.39 -9.96
C SER A 58 19.12 28.14 -9.31
N GLY A 59 19.62 26.89 -9.32
CA GLY A 59 20.87 26.51 -8.66
C GLY A 59 20.77 26.40 -7.13
N LYS A 60 19.56 26.47 -6.56
CA LYS A 60 19.33 26.37 -5.11
C LYS A 60 19.20 24.93 -4.62
N ALA A 61 19.04 23.98 -5.54
CA ALA A 61 18.91 22.56 -5.25
C ALA A 61 19.65 21.74 -6.30
N GLU A 62 20.22 20.63 -5.86
CA GLU A 62 20.89 19.65 -6.69
C GLU A 62 20.41 18.25 -6.32
N VAL A 63 20.36 17.35 -7.30
CA VAL A 63 20.09 15.93 -7.08
C VAL A 63 21.38 15.17 -7.31
N VAL A 64 21.83 14.43 -6.30
CA VAL A 64 23.03 13.60 -6.41
C VAL A 64 22.61 12.13 -6.35
N THR A 65 22.89 11.38 -7.42
CA THR A 65 22.62 9.93 -7.49
C THR A 65 23.93 9.17 -7.25
N ASP A 66 24.12 8.68 -6.03
CA ASP A 66 25.23 7.82 -5.63
C ASP A 66 24.90 7.04 -4.34
N LYS A 67 25.85 6.27 -3.81
CA LYS A 67 25.79 5.60 -2.52
C LYS A 67 26.59 6.40 -1.48
N ILE A 68 25.98 6.59 -0.32
CA ILE A 68 26.65 7.16 0.86
C ILE A 68 27.67 6.14 1.37
N LYS A 69 28.94 6.56 1.51
CA LYS A 69 30.00 5.76 2.14
C LYS A 69 30.04 6.00 3.65
N THR A 70 30.10 7.26 4.07
CA THR A 70 30.09 7.64 5.48
C THR A 70 29.71 9.11 5.66
N PHE A 71 29.31 9.45 6.88
CA PHE A 71 29.21 10.83 7.33
C PHE A 71 30.59 11.29 7.81
N SER A 72 30.88 12.57 7.63
CA SER A 72 32.09 13.25 8.09
C SER A 72 31.71 14.44 8.97
N SER A 73 32.70 15.10 9.57
CA SER A 73 32.46 16.31 10.35
C SER A 73 31.94 17.50 9.54
N THR A 74 32.05 17.46 8.21
CA THR A 74 31.68 18.58 7.30
C THR A 74 30.59 18.21 6.30
N GLY A 75 30.08 16.97 6.32
CA GLY A 75 29.08 16.53 5.33
C GLY A 75 29.12 15.04 5.05
N ILE A 76 28.89 14.65 3.80
CA ILE A 76 28.71 13.25 3.37
C ILE A 76 29.79 12.85 2.36
N GLU A 77 30.53 11.76 2.65
CA GLU A 77 31.42 11.13 1.68
C GLU A 77 30.64 10.08 0.88
N LEU A 78 30.72 10.16 -0.45
CA LEU A 78 30.11 9.21 -1.37
C LEU A 78 31.08 8.10 -1.74
N VAL A 79 30.56 6.97 -2.22
CA VAL A 79 31.38 5.83 -2.67
C VAL A 79 32.22 6.19 -3.90
N SER A 80 31.78 7.12 -4.73
CA SER A 80 32.57 7.70 -5.83
C SER A 80 33.82 8.46 -5.37
N GLY A 81 33.90 8.83 -4.10
CA GLY A 81 34.95 9.68 -3.53
C GLY A 81 34.61 11.17 -3.51
N GLU A 82 33.47 11.57 -4.07
CA GLU A 82 32.94 12.92 -3.93
C GLU A 82 32.51 13.20 -2.47
N HIS A 83 32.66 14.44 -2.03
CA HIS A 83 32.21 14.90 -0.72
C HIS A 83 31.17 16.01 -0.89
N LEU A 84 30.03 15.84 -0.23
CA LEU A 84 28.94 16.81 -0.20
C LEU A 84 28.98 17.58 1.11
N ASP A 85 29.39 18.85 1.07
CA ASP A 85 29.39 19.72 2.24
C ASP A 85 27.96 19.94 2.76
N ALA A 86 27.76 19.78 4.07
CA ALA A 86 26.46 20.00 4.70
C ALA A 86 26.60 20.38 6.18
N ASP A 87 25.95 21.49 6.56
CA ASP A 87 25.80 21.88 7.97
C ASP A 87 24.63 21.15 8.66
N ILE A 88 23.60 20.79 7.88
CA ILE A 88 22.38 20.14 8.36
C ILE A 88 22.03 18.98 7.43
N ILE A 89 21.72 17.83 8.01
CA ILE A 89 21.28 16.65 7.27
C ILE A 89 19.87 16.26 7.72
N VAL A 90 18.95 16.17 6.77
CA VAL A 90 17.55 15.79 7.00
C VAL A 90 17.30 14.40 6.40
N THR A 91 16.92 13.43 7.24
CA THR A 91 16.65 12.05 6.82
C THR A 91 15.18 11.85 6.43
N ALA A 92 14.85 12.01 5.15
CA ALA A 92 13.51 11.74 4.62
C ALA A 92 13.32 10.27 4.20
N THR A 93 13.54 9.31 5.12
CA THR A 93 13.72 7.87 4.83
C THR A 93 12.43 7.04 4.67
N GLY A 94 11.27 7.68 4.51
CA GLY A 94 9.99 7.01 4.25
C GLY A 94 9.36 6.40 5.50
N ILE A 95 8.76 5.21 5.35
CA ILE A 95 7.89 4.58 6.35
C ILE A 95 8.20 3.09 6.58
N GLU A 96 7.87 2.60 7.77
CA GLU A 96 7.68 1.19 8.06
C GLU A 96 6.18 0.87 8.14
N LEU A 97 5.77 -0.25 7.57
CA LEU A 97 4.39 -0.69 7.68
C LEU A 97 4.22 -1.62 8.88
N VAL A 98 3.18 -1.33 9.64
CA VAL A 98 2.71 -2.12 10.78
C VAL A 98 1.31 -2.63 10.47
N THR A 99 1.08 -3.93 10.70
CA THR A 99 -0.23 -4.54 10.50
C THR A 99 -1.14 -4.05 11.63
N LEU A 100 -2.18 -3.27 11.30
CA LEU A 100 -3.17 -2.76 12.26
C LEU A 100 -2.64 -1.83 13.36
N GLY A 101 -1.48 -1.19 13.13
CA GLY A 101 -0.83 -0.35 14.12
C GLY A 101 0.10 -1.13 15.05
N GLU A 102 0.68 -0.44 16.03
CA GLU A 102 1.59 -1.03 17.03
C GLU A 102 0.82 -1.58 18.24
N MET A 103 -0.30 -2.26 17.97
CA MET A 103 -1.18 -2.80 19.00
C MET A 103 -1.04 -4.32 19.09
N ASP A 104 -1.03 -4.83 20.31
CA ASP A 104 -1.14 -6.27 20.57
C ASP A 104 -2.60 -6.70 20.50
N PHE A 105 -2.88 -7.69 19.64
CA PHE A 105 -4.19 -8.31 19.51
C PHE A 105 -4.16 -9.69 20.16
N VAL A 106 -5.11 -9.95 21.07
CA VAL A 106 -5.19 -11.19 21.84
C VAL A 106 -6.63 -11.68 21.86
N ILE A 107 -6.83 -12.96 21.57
CA ILE A 107 -8.13 -13.66 21.67
C ILE A 107 -7.95 -14.81 22.66
N ASP A 108 -8.76 -14.85 23.72
CA ASP A 108 -8.70 -15.90 24.75
C ASP A 108 -7.28 -16.15 25.28
N SER A 109 -6.55 -15.06 25.57
CA SER A 109 -5.14 -15.06 26.02
C SER A 109 -4.12 -15.57 24.99
N GLN A 110 -4.51 -15.78 23.73
CA GLN A 110 -3.62 -16.15 22.64
C GLN A 110 -3.34 -14.96 21.72
N PRO A 111 -2.07 -14.59 21.47
CA PRO A 111 -1.72 -13.56 20.50
C PRO A 111 -2.21 -13.90 19.09
N VAL A 112 -2.73 -12.90 18.39
CA VAL A 112 -3.18 -13.05 17.00
C VAL A 112 -1.99 -12.86 16.06
N ASP A 113 -1.65 -13.91 15.33
CA ASP A 113 -0.69 -13.84 14.23
C ASP A 113 -1.42 -13.58 12.90
N PHE A 114 -1.48 -12.31 12.49
CA PHE A 114 -2.18 -11.92 11.27
C PHE A 114 -1.63 -12.59 10.01
N ALA A 115 -0.34 -12.97 9.97
CA ALA A 115 0.24 -13.68 8.83
C ALA A 115 -0.37 -15.08 8.60
N LYS A 116 -0.97 -15.65 9.65
CA LYS A 116 -1.68 -16.94 9.56
C LYS A 116 -3.15 -16.80 9.15
N THR A 117 -3.71 -15.58 9.19
CA THR A 117 -5.10 -15.31 8.83
C THR A 117 -5.29 -15.13 7.33
N TRP A 118 -6.54 -15.18 6.88
CA TRP A 118 -6.99 -14.83 5.54
C TRP A 118 -7.80 -13.54 5.58
N THR A 119 -7.60 -12.66 4.61
CA THR A 119 -8.35 -11.41 4.53
C THR A 119 -9.77 -11.67 4.06
N TYR A 120 -10.77 -11.15 4.76
CA TYR A 120 -12.17 -11.14 4.35
C TYR A 120 -12.52 -9.74 3.83
N LYS A 121 -12.91 -9.67 2.55
CA LYS A 121 -13.19 -8.45 1.79
C LYS A 121 -12.06 -7.40 1.84
N GLY A 122 -10.84 -7.81 2.19
CA GLY A 122 -9.71 -6.89 2.36
C GLY A 122 -9.79 -6.00 3.60
N CYS A 123 -10.75 -6.22 4.51
CA CYS A 123 -10.99 -5.36 5.68
C CYS A 123 -11.14 -6.12 7.02
N ALA A 124 -11.47 -7.41 7.00
CA ALA A 124 -11.51 -8.26 8.19
C ALA A 124 -10.58 -9.48 8.06
N TYR A 125 -10.48 -10.30 9.10
CA TYR A 125 -9.46 -11.34 9.22
C TYR A 125 -10.08 -12.65 9.70
N SER A 126 -9.79 -13.76 9.02
CA SER A 126 -10.34 -15.07 9.36
C SER A 126 -10.03 -15.44 10.81
N GLY A 127 -11.04 -15.85 11.57
CA GLY A 127 -10.89 -16.26 12.97
C GLY A 127 -10.70 -15.11 13.97
N VAL A 128 -10.75 -13.86 13.52
CA VAL A 128 -10.67 -12.69 14.40
C VAL A 128 -12.08 -12.08 14.55
N PRO A 129 -12.69 -12.13 15.75
CA PRO A 129 -14.05 -11.65 15.96
C PRO A 129 -14.10 -10.12 16.01
N ASN A 130 -15.19 -9.55 15.49
CA ASN A 130 -15.56 -8.13 15.65
C ASN A 130 -14.49 -7.10 15.23
N LEU A 131 -13.51 -7.50 14.42
CA LEU A 131 -12.43 -6.62 13.95
C LEU A 131 -12.57 -6.32 12.47
N VAL A 132 -12.66 -5.04 12.16
CA VAL A 132 -12.56 -4.49 10.81
C VAL A 132 -11.51 -3.40 10.81
N SER A 133 -10.73 -3.33 9.74
CA SER A 133 -9.74 -2.28 9.51
C SER A 133 -9.89 -1.72 8.10
N SER A 134 -9.43 -0.49 7.93
CA SER A 134 -9.37 0.13 6.61
C SER A 134 -7.93 0.34 6.19
N PHE A 135 -7.59 -0.19 5.02
CA PHE A 135 -6.37 0.13 4.29
C PHE A 135 -6.77 0.56 2.89
N GLY A 136 -6.27 1.71 2.45
CA GLY A 136 -6.69 2.34 1.20
C GLY A 136 -6.21 1.61 -0.06
N TYR A 137 -6.43 2.26 -1.20
CA TYR A 137 -5.91 1.79 -2.48
C TYR A 137 -4.44 2.18 -2.65
N ILE A 138 -3.64 1.28 -3.25
CA ILE A 138 -2.29 1.63 -3.69
C ILE A 138 -2.29 2.51 -4.94
N ASN A 139 -3.37 2.46 -5.72
CA ASN A 139 -3.50 3.07 -7.05
C ASN A 139 -4.62 4.14 -7.12
N ALA A 140 -5.24 4.48 -5.99
CA ALA A 140 -6.32 5.47 -5.89
C ALA A 140 -6.38 6.09 -4.48
N SER A 141 -7.32 7.01 -4.27
CA SER A 141 -7.51 7.66 -2.97
C SER A 141 -7.90 6.66 -1.87
N TRP A 142 -7.34 6.85 -0.67
CA TRP A 142 -7.68 6.04 0.50
C TRP A 142 -9.10 6.29 1.00
N THR A 143 -9.60 7.53 0.85
CA THR A 143 -10.95 7.90 1.30
C THR A 143 -12.04 7.08 0.61
N LEU A 144 -11.85 6.74 -0.67
CA LEU A 144 -12.79 5.89 -1.41
C LEU A 144 -13.01 4.53 -0.74
N ARG A 145 -11.93 3.90 -0.24
CA ARG A 145 -12.03 2.59 0.42
C ARG A 145 -12.49 2.70 1.86
N ALA A 146 -12.11 3.77 2.55
CA ALA A 146 -12.57 4.06 3.90
C ALA A 146 -14.10 4.15 3.94
N ASP A 147 -14.71 4.93 3.04
CA ASP A 147 -16.16 5.08 2.94
C ASP A 147 -16.86 3.74 2.69
N LEU A 148 -16.38 2.94 1.74
CA LEU A 148 -16.93 1.61 1.46
C LEU A 148 -16.83 0.68 2.68
N THR A 149 -15.70 0.72 3.40
CA THR A 149 -15.50 -0.07 4.62
C THR A 149 -16.51 0.33 5.69
N CYS A 150 -16.68 1.63 5.94
CA CYS A 150 -17.65 2.15 6.89
C CYS A 150 -19.09 1.75 6.52
N GLU A 151 -19.47 1.83 5.25
CA GLU A 151 -20.78 1.41 4.78
C GLU A 151 -21.04 -0.09 5.04
N TYR A 152 -20.07 -0.95 4.76
CA TYR A 152 -20.19 -2.39 5.05
C TYR A 152 -20.31 -2.65 6.56
N VAL A 153 -19.51 -1.95 7.39
CA VAL A 153 -19.61 -2.05 8.85
C VAL A 153 -21.00 -1.64 9.34
N CYS A 154 -21.58 -0.56 8.83
CA CYS A 154 -22.95 -0.17 9.15
C CYS A 154 -23.97 -1.26 8.79
N ARG A 155 -23.84 -1.89 7.61
CA ARG A 155 -24.68 -3.03 7.21
C ARG A 155 -24.51 -4.23 8.16
N LEU A 156 -23.27 -4.53 8.53
CA LEU A 156 -22.92 -5.62 9.46
C LEU A 156 -23.55 -5.40 10.84
N LEU A 157 -23.36 -4.22 11.42
CA LEU A 157 -23.92 -3.86 12.73
C LEU A 157 -25.46 -3.86 12.73
N ASN A 158 -26.08 -3.39 11.65
CA ASN A 158 -27.55 -3.44 11.50
C ASN A 158 -28.07 -4.89 11.42
N HIS A 159 -27.35 -5.78 10.72
CA HIS A 159 -27.68 -7.21 10.70
C HIS A 159 -27.57 -7.81 12.11
N MET A 160 -26.46 -7.58 12.82
CA MET A 160 -26.24 -8.10 14.17
C MET A 160 -27.32 -7.65 15.16
N ARG A 161 -27.73 -6.37 15.09
CA ARG A 161 -28.85 -5.84 15.88
C ARG A 161 -30.16 -6.56 15.57
N LYS A 162 -30.46 -6.80 14.29
CA LYS A 162 -31.68 -7.48 13.85
C LYS A 162 -31.71 -8.95 14.31
N THR A 163 -30.58 -9.64 14.24
CA THR A 163 -30.48 -11.07 14.60
C THR A 163 -30.14 -11.31 16.07
N LYS A 164 -29.96 -10.23 16.86
CA LYS A 164 -29.59 -10.28 18.29
C LYS A 164 -28.30 -11.07 18.51
N THR A 165 -27.30 -10.83 17.67
CA THR A 165 -25.96 -11.43 17.75
C THR A 165 -24.97 -10.37 18.23
N SER A 166 -23.92 -10.79 18.93
CA SER A 166 -22.89 -9.88 19.50
C SER A 166 -21.49 -10.12 18.93
N VAL A 167 -21.28 -11.28 18.31
CA VAL A 167 -20.02 -11.64 17.67
C VAL A 167 -20.25 -11.93 16.20
N CYS A 168 -19.42 -11.35 15.34
CA CYS A 168 -19.26 -11.70 13.94
C CYS A 168 -17.81 -12.10 13.66
N THR A 169 -17.59 -13.28 13.09
CA THR A 169 -16.24 -13.78 12.76
C THR A 169 -16.25 -14.37 11.37
N PRO A 170 -15.42 -13.89 10.42
CA PRO A 170 -15.27 -14.56 9.14
C PRO A 170 -14.50 -15.87 9.35
N THR A 171 -15.04 -16.98 8.85
CA THR A 171 -14.45 -18.32 9.02
C THR A 171 -14.41 -19.05 7.69
N LEU A 172 -13.28 -19.69 7.39
CA LEU A 172 -13.14 -20.50 6.17
C LEU A 172 -14.17 -21.62 6.14
N ARG A 173 -14.87 -21.74 5.02
CA ARG A 173 -15.76 -22.88 4.75
C ARG A 173 -14.93 -24.10 4.37
N GLN A 174 -15.57 -25.26 4.29
CA GLN A 174 -14.86 -26.51 3.97
C GLN A 174 -14.23 -26.45 2.56
N GLU A 175 -14.93 -25.86 1.61
CA GLU A 175 -14.45 -25.63 0.24
C GLU A 175 -13.29 -24.61 0.16
N ASP A 176 -13.18 -23.70 1.13
CA ASP A 176 -12.14 -22.67 1.16
C ASP A 176 -10.81 -23.19 1.72
N LYS A 177 -10.81 -24.31 2.45
CA LYS A 177 -9.62 -24.80 3.17
C LYS A 177 -8.43 -25.14 2.27
N ASN A 178 -8.68 -25.45 1.00
CA ASN A 178 -7.65 -25.81 0.03
C ASN A 178 -7.27 -24.63 -0.91
N MET A 179 -7.75 -23.42 -0.63
CA MET A 179 -7.36 -22.22 -1.39
C MET A 179 -5.86 -22.02 -1.32
N GLN A 180 -5.25 -21.70 -2.46
CA GLN A 180 -3.83 -21.36 -2.50
C GLN A 180 -3.61 -19.97 -1.91
N PRO A 181 -2.68 -19.82 -0.95
CA PRO A 181 -2.40 -18.52 -0.36
C PRO A 181 -1.65 -17.65 -1.36
N ARG A 182 -2.07 -16.39 -1.44
CA ARG A 182 -1.41 -15.33 -2.18
C ARG A 182 -1.00 -14.22 -1.23
N ASN A 183 -0.04 -13.40 -1.67
CA ASN A 183 0.32 -12.19 -0.95
C ASN A 183 -0.91 -11.29 -0.81
N TRP A 184 -1.01 -10.60 0.32
CA TRP A 184 -2.12 -9.70 0.60
C TRP A 184 -2.31 -8.63 -0.48
N LEU A 185 -1.18 -8.20 -1.03
CA LEU A 185 -1.07 -7.28 -2.14
C LEU A 185 -0.09 -7.88 -3.14
N GLU A 186 -0.48 -7.89 -4.42
CA GLU A 186 0.34 -8.36 -5.53
C GLU A 186 0.75 -7.17 -6.40
N ASP A 187 1.74 -7.37 -7.28
CA ASP A 187 2.13 -6.39 -8.29
C ASP A 187 2.59 -5.02 -7.76
N PHE A 188 3.04 -4.96 -6.50
CA PHE A 188 3.54 -3.74 -5.88
C PHE A 188 4.91 -3.96 -5.24
N SER A 189 5.94 -3.40 -5.86
CA SER A 189 7.35 -3.73 -5.60
C SER A 189 8.05 -2.83 -4.58
N SER A 190 7.34 -1.84 -4.01
CA SER A 190 7.89 -0.87 -3.06
C SER A 190 8.59 -1.56 -1.88
N GLY A 191 9.79 -1.08 -1.54
CA GLY A 191 10.64 -1.72 -0.53
C GLY A 191 9.98 -1.86 0.85
N TYR A 192 9.26 -0.82 1.29
CA TYR A 192 8.53 -0.84 2.56
C TYR A 192 7.43 -1.92 2.58
N MET A 193 6.85 -2.24 1.42
CA MET A 193 5.87 -3.33 1.35
C MET A 193 6.50 -4.71 1.31
N LYS A 194 7.58 -4.88 0.54
CA LYS A 194 8.33 -6.15 0.49
C LYS A 194 8.81 -6.56 1.88
N ARG A 195 9.27 -5.61 2.71
CA ARG A 195 9.73 -5.88 4.07
C ARG A 195 8.64 -6.42 5.00
N THR A 196 7.39 -5.96 4.86
CA THR A 196 6.29 -6.33 5.77
C THR A 196 5.35 -7.40 5.19
N MET A 197 5.42 -7.75 3.91
CA MET A 197 4.43 -8.65 3.27
C MET A 197 4.22 -9.99 3.99
N HIS A 198 5.29 -10.57 4.55
CA HIS A 198 5.24 -11.83 5.31
C HIS A 198 4.48 -11.71 6.65
N LYS A 199 4.20 -10.50 7.13
CA LYS A 199 3.44 -10.20 8.35
C LYS A 199 1.97 -9.85 8.07
N MET A 200 1.60 -9.74 6.79
CA MET A 200 0.25 -9.38 6.35
C MET A 200 -0.63 -10.64 6.20
N PRO A 201 -1.97 -10.52 6.31
CA PRO A 201 -2.87 -11.65 6.11
C PRO A 201 -2.80 -12.18 4.68
N LYS A 202 -3.07 -13.48 4.49
CA LYS A 202 -3.13 -14.09 3.17
C LYS A 202 -4.35 -13.58 2.41
N GLN A 203 -4.21 -13.50 1.09
CA GLN A 203 -5.33 -13.36 0.17
C GLN A 203 -5.58 -14.70 -0.53
N GLY A 204 -6.85 -15.05 -0.76
CA GLY A 204 -7.27 -16.20 -1.55
C GLY A 204 -7.42 -15.90 -3.04
N SER A 205 -8.09 -16.80 -3.77
CA SER A 205 -8.36 -16.65 -5.21
C SER A 205 -9.82 -16.32 -5.53
N VAL A 206 -10.72 -16.36 -4.54
CA VAL A 206 -12.17 -16.20 -4.70
C VAL A 206 -12.76 -15.29 -3.64
N GLU A 207 -13.85 -14.58 -3.97
CA GLU A 207 -14.62 -13.81 -2.98
C GLU A 207 -15.19 -14.76 -1.89
N PRO A 208 -15.27 -14.31 -0.62
CA PRO A 208 -14.91 -12.98 -0.12
C PRO A 208 -13.43 -12.86 0.30
N TRP A 209 -12.58 -13.84 0.01
CA TRP A 209 -11.18 -13.89 0.48
C TRP A 209 -10.21 -13.05 -0.36
N LEU A 210 -10.65 -11.87 -0.82
CA LEU A 210 -9.91 -11.01 -1.75
C LEU A 210 -9.71 -9.59 -1.19
N ASN A 211 -8.63 -8.97 -1.64
CA ASN A 211 -8.22 -7.57 -1.50
C ASN A 211 -7.99 -6.98 -2.92
N PRO A 212 -9.06 -6.67 -3.67
CA PRO A 212 -8.98 -6.47 -5.13
C PRO A 212 -8.18 -5.25 -5.62
N GLN A 213 -7.95 -4.25 -4.75
CA GLN A 213 -7.37 -2.95 -5.13
C GLN A 213 -8.12 -2.29 -6.32
N ASN A 214 -9.43 -2.50 -6.38
CA ASN A 214 -10.31 -2.02 -7.45
C ASN A 214 -11.61 -1.46 -6.85
N TYR A 215 -11.84 -0.17 -7.06
CA TYR A 215 -12.96 0.54 -6.45
C TYR A 215 -14.33 0.01 -6.87
N GLU A 216 -14.55 -0.30 -8.15
CA GLU A 216 -15.87 -0.79 -8.61
C GLU A 216 -16.15 -2.22 -8.11
N ALA A 217 -15.12 -3.07 -8.06
CA ALA A 217 -15.22 -4.41 -7.48
C ALA A 217 -15.55 -4.33 -5.98
N ASP A 218 -14.82 -3.50 -5.22
CA ASP A 218 -15.10 -3.28 -3.80
C ASP A 218 -16.49 -2.69 -3.60
N LYS A 219 -16.88 -1.67 -4.36
CA LYS A 219 -18.21 -1.07 -4.25
C LYS A 219 -19.33 -2.10 -4.43
N LYS A 220 -19.19 -3.04 -5.38
CA LYS A 220 -20.11 -4.17 -5.52
C LYS A 220 -20.06 -5.09 -4.29
N MET A 221 -18.87 -5.50 -3.87
CA MET A 221 -18.64 -6.45 -2.77
C MET A 221 -19.09 -5.93 -1.39
N PHE A 222 -18.88 -4.65 -1.11
CA PHE A 222 -19.19 -3.99 0.16
C PHE A 222 -20.65 -3.54 0.24
N ARG A 223 -21.24 -3.03 -0.86
CA ARG A 223 -22.62 -2.51 -0.85
C ARG A 223 -23.68 -3.56 -1.18
N LYS A 224 -23.39 -4.49 -2.10
CA LYS A 224 -24.40 -5.40 -2.67
C LYS A 224 -24.35 -6.82 -2.11
N SER A 225 -23.16 -7.36 -1.84
CA SER A 225 -23.08 -8.74 -1.33
C SER A 225 -23.77 -8.88 0.04
N PRO A 226 -24.43 -10.02 0.32
CA PRO A 226 -25.01 -10.28 1.63
C PRO A 226 -23.97 -10.13 2.76
N VAL A 227 -24.44 -9.71 3.92
CA VAL A 227 -23.63 -9.71 5.15
C VAL A 227 -23.55 -11.13 5.72
N ASP A 228 -24.68 -11.84 5.73
CA ASP A 228 -24.75 -13.27 6.00
C ASP A 228 -24.56 -14.02 4.69
N ASP A 229 -23.29 -14.20 4.33
CA ASP A 229 -22.83 -14.80 3.07
C ASP A 229 -22.37 -16.27 3.25
N GLY A 230 -22.64 -16.86 4.41
CA GLY A 230 -22.19 -18.20 4.77
C GLY A 230 -20.72 -18.31 5.15
N VAL A 231 -19.94 -17.23 5.07
CA VAL A 231 -18.55 -17.11 5.55
C VAL A 231 -18.51 -16.36 6.87
N MET A 232 -19.22 -15.23 6.97
CA MET A 232 -19.37 -14.50 8.22
C MET A 232 -20.26 -15.29 9.20
N ARG A 233 -19.68 -15.74 10.32
CA ARG A 233 -20.40 -16.47 11.38
C ARG A 233 -20.88 -15.50 12.44
N PHE A 234 -22.14 -15.61 12.81
CA PHE A 234 -22.76 -14.79 13.85
C PHE A 234 -23.10 -15.62 15.08
N THR A 235 -22.69 -15.17 16.25
CA THR A 235 -23.07 -15.79 17.54
C THR A 235 -23.53 -14.73 18.53
N LYS A 236 -24.22 -15.20 19.57
CA LYS A 236 -24.55 -14.36 20.73
C LYS A 236 -23.33 -14.07 21.57
#